data_AF-A0A1E2WL27-F1
#
_entry.id   AF-A0A1E2WL27-F1
#
_cell.length_a   1.000
_cell.length_b   1.000
_cell.length_c   1.000
_cell.angle_alpha   90.00
_cell.angle_beta   90.00
_cell.angle_gamma   90.00
#
_symmetry.space_group_name_H-M   'P 1'
#
loop_
_entity.id
_entity.type
_entity.pdbx_description
1 polymer ?
#
loop_
_entity_poly.entity_id
_entity_poly.type
_entity_poly.pdbx_seq_one_letter_code
_entity_poly.pdbx_strand_id
1 'polypeptide(L)'
;MSSLYVILHCYENSVRCFIEKIFSKELGDNWWEQVANSQMLEKVERVKNKEIKNKWVSPRGGSSPLYCIDWGDLARLIKNNKEFFLPYIGDINFIENRFTQLEDLRNIVAHHGILPSEDDFQRVFISFRDWCRQIGQHKNL
;
A
#
# COMPACT_ATOMS: atom_id res chain seq x y z
N MET A 1 -3.42 -19.98 4.76
CA MET A 1 -2.41 -19.35 3.87
C MET A 1 -3.04 -18.58 2.72
N SER A 2 -3.78 -19.24 1.83
CA SER A 2 -4.45 -18.57 0.69
C SER A 2 -5.40 -17.45 1.15
N SER A 3 -6.18 -17.69 2.20
CA SER A 3 -7.06 -16.68 2.80
C SER A 3 -6.31 -15.44 3.30
N LEU A 4 -5.18 -15.63 3.99
CA LEU A 4 -4.38 -14.53 4.50
C LEU A 4 -3.74 -13.73 3.36
N TYR A 5 -3.21 -14.42 2.35
CA TYR A 5 -2.69 -13.78 1.15
C TYR A 5 -3.74 -12.88 0.49
N VAL A 6 -4.98 -13.38 0.34
CA VAL A 6 -6.08 -12.60 -0.22
C VAL A 6 -6.37 -11.36 0.63
N ILE A 7 -6.42 -11.48 1.96
CA ILE A 7 -6.65 -10.33 2.84
C ILE A 7 -5.53 -9.29 2.69
N LEU A 8 -4.26 -9.71 2.73
CA LEU A 8 -3.11 -8.81 2.56
C LEU A 8 -3.12 -8.14 1.18
N HIS A 9 -3.45 -8.89 0.13
CA HIS A 9 -3.60 -8.37 -1.23
C HIS A 9 -4.70 -7.29 -1.29
N CYS A 10 -5.89 -7.57 -0.73
CA CYS A 10 -6.97 -6.60 -0.67
C CYS A 10 -6.59 -5.37 0.15
N TYR A 11 -5.92 -5.57 1.29
CA TYR A 11 -5.50 -4.48 2.16
C TYR A 11 -4.50 -3.56 1.46
N GLU A 12 -3.39 -4.10 0.96
CA GLU A 12 -2.34 -3.33 0.28
C GLU A 12 -2.90 -2.57 -0.93
N ASN A 13 -3.71 -3.23 -1.77
CA ASN A 13 -4.28 -2.59 -2.95
C ASN A 13 -5.38 -1.58 -2.63
N SER A 14 -6.17 -1.80 -1.58
CA SER A 14 -7.14 -0.79 -1.15
C SER A 14 -6.48 0.50 -0.67
N VAL A 15 -5.30 0.40 -0.04
CA VAL A 15 -4.49 1.57 0.35
C VAL A 15 -3.91 2.26 -0.88
N ARG A 16 -3.41 1.51 -1.86
CA ARG A 16 -2.95 2.08 -3.14
C ARG A 16 -4.05 2.85 -3.84
N CYS A 17 -5.22 2.23 -4.02
CA CYS A 17 -6.39 2.87 -4.63
C CYS A 17 -6.78 4.15 -3.89
N PHE A 18 -6.74 4.13 -2.55
CA PHE A 18 -7.07 5.29 -1.74
C PHE A 18 -6.06 6.44 -1.96
N ILE A 19 -4.75 6.16 -1.92
CA ILE A 19 -3.69 7.14 -2.20
C ILE A 19 -3.87 7.74 -3.59
N GLU A 20 -4.04 6.91 -4.61
CA GLU A 20 -4.16 7.33 -5.99
C GLU A 20 -5.38 8.23 -6.20
N LYS A 21 -6.54 7.87 -5.63
CA LYS A 21 -7.74 8.71 -5.69
C LYS A 21 -7.55 10.08 -5.06
N ILE A 22 -6.96 10.14 -3.86
CA ILE A 22 -6.74 11.40 -3.15
C ILE A 22 -5.79 12.29 -3.95
N PHE A 23 -4.65 11.76 -4.36
CA PHE A 23 -3.67 12.57 -5.08
C PHE A 23 -4.12 12.96 -6.48
N SER A 24 -4.76 12.07 -7.25
CA SER A 24 -5.33 12.45 -8.55
C SER A 24 -6.39 13.54 -8.42
N LYS A 25 -7.19 13.52 -7.34
CA LYS A 25 -8.21 14.55 -7.10
C LYS A 25 -7.60 15.91 -6.73
N GLU A 26 -6.61 15.94 -5.84
CA GLU A 26 -6.08 17.18 -5.27
C GLU A 26 -4.92 17.78 -6.10
N LEU A 27 -4.13 16.95 -6.79
CA LEU A 27 -2.90 17.33 -7.49
C LEU A 27 -2.90 17.03 -8.99
N GLY A 28 -3.95 16.37 -9.51
CA GLY A 28 -4.09 15.99 -10.92
C GLY A 28 -3.20 14.80 -11.32
N ASP A 29 -3.07 14.54 -12.63
CA ASP A 29 -2.45 13.31 -13.15
C ASP A 29 -0.94 13.19 -12.85
N ASN A 30 -0.23 14.31 -12.73
CA ASN A 30 1.22 14.35 -12.45
C ASN A 30 1.53 14.41 -10.95
N TRP A 31 0.61 13.91 -10.10
CA TRP A 31 0.76 13.97 -8.66
C TRP A 31 2.02 13.27 -8.16
N TRP A 32 2.42 12.15 -8.79
CA TRP A 32 3.54 11.33 -8.34
C TRP A 32 4.86 12.11 -8.28
N GLU A 33 5.14 12.93 -9.30
CA GLU A 33 6.36 13.74 -9.37
C GLU A 33 6.42 14.81 -8.29
N GLN A 34 5.27 15.21 -7.74
CA GLN A 34 5.17 16.23 -6.71
C GLN A 34 5.36 15.65 -5.29
N VAL A 35 4.90 14.42 -5.06
CA VAL A 35 4.83 13.83 -3.69
C VAL A 35 5.87 12.74 -3.42
N ALA A 36 6.44 12.13 -4.45
CA ALA A 36 7.41 11.05 -4.30
C ALA A 36 8.79 11.59 -3.89
N ASN A 37 9.46 10.90 -2.97
CA ASN A 37 10.85 11.21 -2.64
C ASN A 37 11.83 10.57 -3.63
N SER A 38 13.09 11.02 -3.62
CA SER A 38 14.13 10.52 -4.53
C SER A 38 14.30 8.99 -4.48
N GLN A 39 14.21 8.37 -3.30
CA GLN A 39 14.34 6.92 -3.16
C GLN A 39 13.18 6.16 -3.83
N MET A 40 11.96 6.69 -3.73
CA MET A 40 10.78 6.11 -4.39
C MET A 40 10.88 6.24 -5.91
N LEU A 41 11.34 7.39 -6.41
CA LEU A 41 11.56 7.62 -7.85
C LEU A 41 12.57 6.61 -8.41
N GLU A 42 13.73 6.47 -7.76
CA GLU A 42 14.76 5.49 -8.13
C GLU A 42 14.23 4.05 -8.09
N LYS A 43 13.43 3.71 -7.06
CA LYS A 43 12.85 2.36 -6.92
C LYS A 43 11.90 2.05 -8.08
N VAL A 44 11.02 2.97 -8.44
CA VAL A 44 10.08 2.84 -9.58
C VAL A 44 10.86 2.68 -10.88
N GLU A 45 11.84 3.54 -11.13
CA GLU A 45 12.64 3.49 -12.36
C GLU A 45 13.39 2.16 -12.49
N ARG A 46 14.02 1.71 -11.41
CA ARG A 46 14.72 0.41 -11.36
C ARG A 46 13.78 -0.75 -11.66
N VAL A 47 12.55 -0.74 -11.12
CA VAL A 47 11.55 -1.77 -11.38
C VAL A 47 11.13 -1.76 -12.85
N LYS A 48 10.79 -0.59 -13.40
CA LYS A 48 10.41 -0.44 -14.82
C LYS A 48 11.51 -0.93 -15.76
N ASN A 49 12.75 -0.50 -15.53
CA ASN A 49 13.91 -0.92 -16.33
C ASN A 49 14.16 -2.43 -16.29
N LYS A 50 13.90 -3.07 -15.14
CA LYS A 50 14.02 -4.52 -15.00
C LYS A 50 12.89 -5.25 -15.77
N GLU A 51 11.67 -4.74 -15.71
CA GLU A 51 10.52 -5.34 -16.39
C GLU A 51 10.64 -5.22 -17.92
N ILE A 52 11.09 -4.07 -18.44
CA ILE A 52 11.33 -3.87 -19.88
C ILE A 52 12.32 -4.91 -20.44
N LYS A 53 13.35 -5.26 -19.66
CA LYS A 53 14.37 -6.24 -20.07
C LYS A 53 13.87 -7.68 -20.01
N ASN A 54 12.92 -8.00 -19.12
CA ASN A 54 12.48 -9.36 -18.84
C ASN A 54 11.19 -9.72 -19.60
N LYS A 55 11.34 -10.17 -20.84
CA LYS A 55 10.22 -10.51 -21.74
C LYS A 55 9.38 -11.74 -21.34
N TRP A 56 9.85 -12.55 -20.39
CA TRP A 56 9.13 -13.75 -19.94
C TRP A 56 8.22 -13.50 -18.73
N VAL A 57 8.24 -12.29 -18.16
CA VAL A 57 7.47 -11.91 -16.98
C VAL A 57 6.44 -10.86 -17.38
N SER A 58 5.18 -11.03 -16.96
CA SER A 58 4.21 -9.95 -17.08
C SER A 58 4.63 -8.76 -16.22
N PRO A 59 4.57 -7.52 -16.72
CA PRO A 59 4.79 -6.35 -15.89
C PRO A 59 3.78 -6.33 -14.74
N ARG A 60 4.10 -5.67 -13.62
CA ARG A 60 3.27 -5.66 -12.38
C ARG A 60 1.87 -5.03 -12.54
N GLY A 61 1.49 -4.64 -13.75
CA GLY A 61 0.08 -4.53 -14.16
C GLY A 61 -0.63 -3.24 -13.79
N GLY A 62 0.07 -2.23 -13.28
CA GLY A 62 -0.51 -0.91 -12.98
C GLY A 62 0.21 0.22 -13.70
N SER A 63 -0.55 1.19 -14.21
CA SER A 63 -0.03 2.51 -14.58
C SER A 63 0.57 3.24 -13.37
N SER A 64 0.02 2.93 -12.18
CA SER A 64 0.36 3.57 -10.92
C SER A 64 1.76 3.18 -10.42
N PRO A 65 2.63 4.16 -10.10
CA PRO A 65 3.94 3.89 -9.51
C PRO A 65 3.85 3.21 -8.13
N LEU A 66 2.67 3.25 -7.49
CA LEU A 66 2.41 2.64 -6.19
C LEU A 66 2.62 1.11 -6.18
N TYR A 67 2.55 0.43 -7.32
CA TYR A 67 2.82 -1.02 -7.43
C TYR A 67 4.30 -1.39 -7.35
N CYS A 68 5.20 -0.40 -7.44
CA CYS A 68 6.64 -0.59 -7.33
C CYS A 68 7.17 -0.41 -5.90
N ILE A 69 6.31 0.06 -4.98
CA ILE A 69 6.64 0.38 -3.60
C ILE A 69 5.88 -0.52 -2.62
N ASP A 70 6.38 -0.63 -1.39
CA ASP A 70 5.88 -1.54 -0.35
C ASP A 70 5.17 -0.79 0.79
N TRP A 71 4.81 -1.51 1.86
CA TRP A 71 4.04 -0.96 2.99
C TRP A 71 4.78 0.20 3.65
N GLY A 72 6.07 0.03 3.96
CA GLY A 72 6.87 1.11 4.56
C GLY A 72 6.88 2.37 3.70
N ASP A 73 7.02 2.23 2.38
CA ASP A 73 6.95 3.35 1.45
C ASP A 73 5.55 3.99 1.42
N LEU A 74 4.48 3.20 1.35
CA LEU A 74 3.10 3.71 1.34
C LEU A 74 2.77 4.50 2.62
N ALA A 75 3.17 3.98 3.79
CA ALA A 75 2.99 4.68 5.07
C ALA A 75 3.76 6.00 5.09
N ARG A 76 5.02 6.00 4.61
CA ARG A 76 5.84 7.22 4.52
C ARG A 76 5.24 8.24 3.56
N LEU A 77 4.72 7.78 2.42
CA LEU A 77 4.08 8.64 1.42
C LEU A 77 2.86 9.36 2.01
N ILE A 78 2.01 8.64 2.73
CA ILE A 78 0.85 9.22 3.44
C ILE A 78 1.32 10.20 4.53
N LYS A 79 2.32 9.81 5.33
CA LYS A 79 2.83 10.64 6.44
C LYS A 79 3.42 11.97 5.98
N ASN A 80 4.19 11.95 4.89
CA ASN A 80 4.83 13.15 4.34
C ASN A 80 3.82 14.14 3.74
N ASN A 81 2.64 13.65 3.35
CA ASN A 81 1.59 14.42 2.67
C ASN A 81 0.29 14.38 3.50
N LYS A 82 0.42 14.38 4.83
CA LYS A 82 -0.65 14.11 5.80
C LYS A 82 -1.88 15.00 5.62
N GLU A 83 -1.69 16.25 5.20
CA GLU A 83 -2.74 17.24 5.00
C GLU A 83 -3.83 16.77 4.04
N PHE A 84 -3.49 16.01 3.01
CA PHE A 84 -4.48 15.46 2.07
C PHE A 84 -5.28 14.29 2.66
N PHE A 85 -4.74 13.61 3.67
CA PHE A 85 -5.27 12.37 4.20
C PHE A 85 -6.00 12.53 5.55
N LEU A 86 -5.66 13.57 6.32
CA LEU A 86 -6.28 13.87 7.61
C LEU A 86 -7.82 13.97 7.55
N PRO A 87 -8.45 14.59 6.54
CA PRO A 87 -9.92 14.65 6.45
C PRO A 87 -10.61 13.28 6.38
N TYR A 88 -9.88 12.24 5.97
CA TYR A 88 -10.42 10.90 5.72
C TYR A 88 -10.03 9.90 6.81
N ILE A 89 -8.80 9.97 7.31
CA ILE A 89 -8.24 9.00 8.27
C ILE A 89 -8.22 9.56 9.71
N GLY A 90 -8.25 10.90 9.89
CA GLY A 90 -8.21 11.55 11.20
C GLY A 90 -6.83 11.52 11.85
N ASP A 91 -6.27 10.33 12.10
CA ASP A 91 -4.93 10.14 12.65
C ASP A 91 -4.05 9.31 11.71
N ILE A 92 -3.05 9.94 11.11
CA ILE A 92 -2.13 9.29 10.18
C ILE A 92 -1.27 8.21 10.86
N ASN A 93 -1.04 8.31 12.17
CA ASN A 93 -0.30 7.28 12.91
C ASN A 93 -1.03 5.94 12.91
N PHE A 94 -2.35 5.93 12.66
CA PHE A 94 -3.11 4.70 12.46
C PHE A 94 -2.46 3.82 11.38
N ILE A 95 -2.17 4.38 10.20
CA ILE A 95 -1.60 3.60 9.09
C ILE A 95 -0.17 3.18 9.39
N GLU A 96 0.66 4.12 9.87
CA GLU A 96 2.07 3.83 10.17
C GLU A 96 2.18 2.67 11.18
N ASN A 97 1.43 2.74 12.27
CA ASN A 97 1.45 1.70 13.31
C ASN A 97 0.95 0.35 12.78
N ARG A 98 -0.15 0.32 12.01
CA ARG A 98 -0.66 -0.94 11.44
C ARG A 98 0.32 -1.54 10.44
N PHE A 99 0.93 -0.70 9.61
CA PHE A 99 1.81 -1.19 8.57
C PHE A 99 3.10 -1.76 9.14
N THR A 100 3.74 -1.03 10.06
CA THR A 100 4.94 -1.52 10.76
C THR A 100 4.67 -2.82 11.52
N GLN A 101 3.51 -2.96 12.20
CA GLN A 101 3.20 -4.18 12.94
C GLN A 101 2.94 -5.41 12.07
N LEU A 102 2.45 -5.21 10.85
CA LEU A 102 2.04 -6.31 9.96
C LEU A 102 3.07 -6.60 8.85
N GLU A 103 4.08 -5.76 8.69
CA GLU A 103 5.08 -5.89 7.64
C GLU A 103 5.81 -7.23 7.69
N ASP A 104 6.20 -7.69 8.89
CA ASP A 104 6.84 -8.99 9.08
C ASP A 104 5.91 -10.15 8.66
N LEU A 105 4.62 -10.10 9.03
CA LEU A 105 3.65 -11.12 8.63
C LEU A 105 3.42 -11.13 7.12
N ARG A 106 3.33 -9.93 6.52
CA ARG A 106 3.22 -9.76 5.08
C ARG A 106 4.44 -10.34 4.36
N ASN A 107 5.64 -10.13 4.90
CA ASN A 107 6.88 -10.65 4.34
C ASN A 107 6.93 -12.18 4.43
N ILE A 108 6.53 -12.79 5.55
CA ILE A 108 6.43 -14.25 5.68
C ILE A 108 5.53 -14.82 4.58
N VAL A 109 4.34 -14.25 4.37
CA VAL A 109 3.41 -14.71 3.33
C VAL A 109 4.00 -14.51 1.92
N ALA A 110 4.63 -13.37 1.65
CA ALA A 110 5.24 -13.07 0.34
C ALA A 110 6.44 -13.96 0.00
N HIS A 111 7.15 -14.46 1.02
CA HIS A 111 8.30 -15.36 0.86
C HIS A 111 7.93 -16.83 0.95
N HIS A 112 6.65 -17.19 0.82
CA HIS A 112 6.16 -18.57 0.89
C HIS A 112 6.50 -19.25 2.24
N GLY A 113 6.65 -18.46 3.29
CA GLY A 113 6.90 -18.96 4.64
C GLY A 113 5.68 -19.70 5.21
N ILE A 114 5.77 -20.13 6.47
CA ILE A 114 4.69 -20.82 7.19
C ILE A 114 3.99 -19.82 8.10
N LEU A 115 2.67 -19.97 8.22
CA LEU A 115 1.78 -19.03 8.90
C LEU A 115 2.02 -19.21 10.40
N PRO A 116 2.49 -18.19 11.11
CA PRO A 116 2.79 -18.35 12.52
C PRO A 116 1.48 -18.18 13.29
N SER A 117 0.85 -19.25 13.74
CA SER A 117 -0.34 -19.21 14.62
C SER A 117 -1.65 -18.61 14.05
N GLU A 118 -2.76 -18.89 14.75
CA GLU A 118 -4.08 -18.29 14.49
C GLU A 118 -4.11 -16.80 14.90
N ASP A 119 -3.34 -16.40 15.90
CA ASP A 119 -3.32 -15.02 16.40
C ASP A 119 -2.82 -14.02 15.35
N ASP A 120 -1.84 -14.42 14.53
CA ASP A 120 -1.33 -13.57 13.44
C ASP A 120 -2.36 -13.42 12.32
N PHE A 121 -3.12 -14.47 12.03
CA PHE A 121 -4.25 -14.38 11.11
C PHE A 121 -5.28 -13.37 11.62
N GLN A 122 -5.67 -13.48 12.89
CA GLN A 122 -6.63 -12.55 13.51
C GLN A 122 -6.10 -11.12 13.53
N ARG A 123 -4.80 -10.91 13.78
CA ARG A 123 -4.18 -9.58 13.77
C ARG A 123 -4.32 -8.88 12.42
N VAL A 124 -4.01 -9.58 11.32
CA VAL A 124 -4.16 -9.05 9.96
C VAL A 124 -5.64 -8.82 9.65
N PHE A 125 -6.51 -9.77 9.99
CA PHE A 125 -7.94 -9.67 9.72
C PHE A 125 -8.58 -8.47 10.43
N ILE A 126 -8.31 -8.28 11.72
CA ILE A 126 -8.82 -7.15 12.50
C ILE A 126 -8.31 -5.84 11.93
N SER A 127 -7.01 -5.74 11.61
CA SER A 127 -6.45 -4.53 11.02
C SER A 127 -7.09 -4.18 9.68
N PHE A 128 -7.31 -5.16 8.80
CA PHE A 128 -7.97 -4.92 7.52
C PHE A 128 -9.43 -4.48 7.72
N ARG A 129 -10.16 -5.11 8.66
CA ARG A 129 -11.52 -4.72 8.99
C ARG A 129 -11.60 -3.29 9.52
N ASP A 130 -10.67 -2.89 10.38
CA ASP A 130 -10.59 -1.53 10.92
C ASP A 130 -10.27 -0.53 9.82
N TRP A 131 -9.36 -0.88 8.89
CA TRP A 131 -9.12 -0.08 7.69
C TRP A 131 -10.39 0.12 6.85
N CYS A 132 -11.12 -0.97 6.55
CA CYS A 132 -12.37 -0.87 5.80
C CYS A 132 -13.42 0.01 6.51
N ARG A 133 -13.46 0.00 7.85
CA ARG A 133 -14.34 0.89 8.62
C ARG A 133 -13.89 2.35 8.54
N GLN A 134 -12.59 2.60 8.54
CA GLN A 134 -12.02 3.95 8.41
C GLN A 134 -12.37 4.57 7.06
N ILE A 135 -12.11 3.86 5.95
CA ILE A 135 -12.34 4.40 4.60
C ILE A 135 -13.79 4.22 4.13
N GLY A 136 -14.54 3.27 4.69
CA GLY A 136 -15.92 2.96 4.30
C GLY A 136 -16.93 4.05 4.64
N GLN A 137 -16.53 5.08 5.40
CA GLN A 137 -17.30 6.30 5.63
C GLN A 137 -17.28 7.24 4.40
N HIS A 138 -16.32 7.04 3.49
CA HIS A 138 -16.05 7.90 2.33
C HIS A 138 -16.35 7.18 1.01
N LYS A 139 -17.51 6.52 0.91
CA LYS A 139 -17.89 5.70 -0.28
C LYS A 139 -17.96 6.47 -1.61
N ASN A 140 -17.96 7.80 -1.56
CA ASN A 140 -18.04 8.68 -2.72
C ASN A 140 -16.68 9.27 -3.16
N LEU A 141 -15.57 8.79 -2.58
CA LEU A 141 -14.22 8.96 -3.16
C LEU A 141 -14.01 8.02 -4.34
#